data_AF-A0A353W2F6-F1
#
_entry.id   AF-A0A353W2F6-F1
#
_cell.length_a   1.000
_cell.length_b   1.000
_cell.length_c   1.000
_cell.angle_alpha   90.00
_cell.angle_beta   90.00
_cell.angle_gamma   90.00
#
_symmetry.space_group_name_H-M   'P 1'
#
loop_
_entity.id
_entity.type
_entity.pdbx_description
1 polymer ?
#
loop_
_entity_poly.entity_id
_entity_poly.type
_entity_poly.pdbx_seq_one_letter_code
_entity_poly.pdbx_strand_id
1 'polypeptide(L)'
;MKKHETFTKAKERYFKKLEQFIPIVDRVHGGNHPEFHEVREVFSNILKKTDKSEVEKPNLDEEFNKLCEITANYKVPGDVCESYEAVYNMLAKVDEAYWN
;
A
#
# COMPACT_ATOMS: atom_id res chain seq x y z
N MET A 1 4.04 2.20 -25.76
CA MET A 1 4.00 3.02 -24.53
C MET A 1 3.13 2.30 -23.51
N LYS A 2 3.68 1.89 -22.37
CA LYS A 2 2.85 1.44 -21.25
C LYS A 2 2.03 2.66 -20.80
N LYS A 3 0.70 2.59 -20.84
CA LYS A 3 -0.14 3.62 -20.23
C LYS A 3 0.07 3.49 -18.72
N HIS A 4 0.80 4.44 -18.12
CA HIS A 4 0.90 4.56 -16.69
C HIS A 4 -0.48 4.90 -16.13
N GLU A 5 -0.91 4.18 -15.10
CA GLU A 5 -2.20 4.42 -14.42
C GLU A 5 -2.06 5.66 -13.53
N THR A 6 -3.09 6.52 -13.49
CA THR A 6 -3.10 7.68 -12.59
C THR A 6 -3.37 7.25 -11.16
N PHE A 7 -2.87 8.00 -10.18
CA PHE A 7 -3.13 7.74 -8.75
C PHE A 7 -4.61 7.51 -8.45
N THR A 8 -5.50 8.36 -8.98
CA THR A 8 -6.96 8.24 -8.79
C THR A 8 -7.51 6.89 -9.24
N LYS A 9 -7.07 6.39 -10.40
CA LYS A 9 -7.51 5.10 -10.95
C LYS A 9 -6.94 3.92 -10.16
N ALA A 10 -5.67 4.01 -9.76
CA ALA A 10 -5.05 3.00 -8.90
C ALA A 10 -5.76 2.94 -7.53
N LYS A 11 -6.09 4.10 -6.96
CA LYS A 11 -6.88 4.23 -5.73
C LYS A 11 -8.21 3.51 -5.84
N GLU A 12 -9.03 3.88 -6.84
CA GLU A 12 -10.36 3.29 -7.07
C GLU A 12 -10.30 1.76 -7.23
N ARG A 13 -9.24 1.25 -7.85
CA ARG A 13 -9.05 -0.17 -8.10
C ARG A 13 -8.61 -0.94 -6.85
N TYR A 14 -7.68 -0.39 -6.07
CA TYR A 14 -6.93 -1.15 -5.07
C TYR A 14 -7.29 -0.83 -3.62
N PHE A 15 -7.72 0.39 -3.29
CA PHE A 15 -7.87 0.79 -1.87
C PHE A 15 -8.87 -0.08 -1.11
N LYS A 16 -10.04 -0.36 -1.71
CA LYS A 16 -11.05 -1.24 -1.08
C LYS A 16 -10.51 -2.63 -0.77
N LYS A 17 -9.67 -3.19 -1.65
CA LYS A 17 -9.06 -4.51 -1.43
C LYS A 17 -7.95 -4.44 -0.38
N LEU A 18 -7.11 -3.41 -0.45
CA LEU A 18 -6.04 -3.18 0.51
C LEU A 18 -6.60 -3.01 1.93
N GLU A 19 -7.67 -2.23 2.10
CA GLU A 19 -8.36 -2.06 3.38
C GLU A 19 -8.92 -3.37 3.95
N GLN A 20 -9.36 -4.29 3.08
CA GLN A 20 -9.82 -5.62 3.48
C GLN A 20 -8.67 -6.57 3.85
N PHE A 21 -7.60 -6.59 3.05
CA PHE A 21 -6.55 -7.59 3.20
C PHE A 21 -5.49 -7.21 4.24
N ILE A 22 -5.11 -5.93 4.34
CA ILE A 22 -4.05 -5.49 5.25
C ILE A 22 -4.31 -5.92 6.70
N PRO A 23 -5.50 -5.72 7.31
CA PRO A 23 -5.75 -6.17 8.68
C PRO A 23 -5.69 -7.69 8.86
N ILE A 24 -6.04 -8.45 7.82
CA ILE A 24 -6.02 -9.92 7.84
C ILE A 24 -4.57 -10.41 7.78
N VAL A 25 -3.79 -9.86 6.84
CA VAL A 25 -2.37 -10.22 6.68
C VAL A 25 -1.57 -9.81 7.91
N ASP A 26 -1.81 -8.60 8.43
CA ASP A 26 -1.19 -8.12 9.68
C ASP A 26 -1.44 -9.08 10.85
N ARG A 27 -2.68 -9.56 11.00
CA ARG A 27 -3.04 -10.50 12.05
C ARG A 27 -2.37 -11.88 11.90
N VAL A 28 -2.22 -12.37 10.66
CA VAL A 28 -1.72 -13.73 10.40
C VAL A 28 -0.20 -13.77 10.31
N HIS A 29 0.42 -12.75 9.70
CA HIS A 29 1.84 -12.69 9.41
C HIS A 29 2.62 -11.71 10.29
N GLY A 30 1.98 -10.73 10.92
CA GLY A 30 2.67 -9.67 11.67
C GLY A 30 3.59 -10.17 12.81
N GLY A 31 3.29 -11.34 13.38
CA GLY A 31 4.18 -11.95 14.37
C GLY A 31 5.54 -12.41 13.81
N ASN A 32 5.57 -12.86 12.55
CA ASN A 32 6.80 -13.26 11.85
C ASN A 32 7.38 -12.13 10.98
N HIS A 33 6.51 -11.21 10.54
CA HIS A 33 6.81 -10.05 9.70
C HIS A 33 6.40 -8.78 10.43
N PRO A 34 7.15 -8.36 11.47
CA PRO A 34 6.80 -7.20 12.30
C PRO A 34 6.73 -5.90 11.51
N GLU A 35 7.42 -5.80 10.36
CA GLU A 35 7.31 -4.69 9.42
C GLU A 35 5.87 -4.48 8.92
N PHE A 36 5.06 -5.54 8.89
CA PHE A 36 3.70 -5.46 8.39
C PHE A 36 2.77 -4.66 9.32
N HIS A 37 3.09 -4.59 10.62
CA HIS A 37 2.41 -3.70 11.57
C HIS A 37 2.58 -2.24 11.13
N GLU A 38 3.80 -1.86 10.72
CA GLU A 38 4.09 -0.52 10.21
C GLU A 38 3.41 -0.28 8.84
N VAL A 39 3.41 -1.28 7.94
CA VAL A 39 2.67 -1.18 6.65
C VAL A 39 1.20 -0.84 6.89
N ARG A 40 0.57 -1.51 7.87
CA ARG A 40 -0.82 -1.25 8.25
C ARG A 40 -1.04 0.16 8.79
N GLU A 41 -0.13 0.64 9.64
CA GLU A 41 -0.22 1.99 10.20
C GLU A 41 -0.08 3.05 9.10
N VAL A 42 0.93 2.91 8.24
CA VAL A 42 1.18 3.84 7.13
C VAL A 42 -0.01 3.87 6.18
N PHE A 43 -0.55 2.70 5.80
CA PHE A 43 -1.74 2.65 4.94
C PHE A 43 -2.97 3.30 5.60
N SER A 44 -3.13 3.17 6.92
CA SER A 44 -4.20 3.85 7.64
C SER A 44 -4.06 5.38 7.57
N ASN A 45 -2.83 5.91 7.54
CA ASN A 45 -2.58 7.34 7.36
C ASN A 45 -2.85 7.79 5.92
N ILE A 46 -2.51 6.96 4.92
CA ILE A 46 -2.90 7.20 3.52
C ILE A 46 -4.42 7.35 3.40
N LEU A 47 -5.20 6.43 4.00
CA LEU A 47 -6.67 6.50 3.99
C LEU A 47 -7.16 7.80 4.62
N LYS A 48 -6.68 8.16 5.82
CA LYS A 48 -7.07 9.40 6.51
C LYS A 48 -6.78 10.66 5.68
N LYS A 49 -5.61 10.72 5.03
CA LYS A 49 -5.23 11.87 4.18
C LYS A 49 -6.07 11.92 2.89
N THR A 50 -6.45 10.76 2.37
CA THR A 50 -7.24 10.65 1.13
C THR A 50 -8.72 10.96 1.35
N ASP A 51 -9.30 10.54 2.48
CA ASP A 51 -10.71 10.79 2.81
C ASP A 51 -10.97 12.26 3.20
N LYS A 52 -9.97 12.93 3.77
CA LYS A 52 -10.07 14.35 4.17
C LYS A 52 -9.74 15.34 3.05
N SER A 53 -9.28 14.85 1.91
CA SER A 53 -8.76 15.67 0.83
C SER A 53 -9.86 15.98 -0.18
N GLU A 54 -10.17 17.26 -0.35
CA GLU A 54 -10.96 17.74 -1.49
C GLU A 54 -10.15 17.71 -2.81
N VAL A 55 -8.82 17.56 -2.72
CA VAL A 55 -7.93 17.42 -3.88
C VAL A 55 -7.79 15.97 -4.32
N GLU A 56 -7.75 15.77 -5.64
CA GLU A 56 -7.72 14.45 -6.28
C GLU A 56 -6.48 13.61 -5.87
N LYS A 57 -5.36 14.28 -5.57
CA LYS A 57 -4.10 13.68 -5.12
C LYS A 57 -3.54 14.49 -3.92
N PRO A 58 -3.77 14.05 -2.67
CA PRO A 58 -3.14 14.67 -1.51
C PRO A 58 -1.64 14.41 -1.48
N ASN A 59 -0.89 15.19 -0.69
CA ASN A 59 0.53 14.92 -0.45
C ASN A 59 0.67 13.67 0.44
N LEU A 60 1.19 12.60 -0.16
CA LEU A 60 1.46 11.29 0.43
C LEU A 60 2.94 10.90 0.30
N ASP A 61 3.83 11.87 0.02
CA ASP A 61 5.25 11.61 -0.24
C ASP A 61 5.90 10.87 0.93
N GLU A 62 5.59 11.30 2.16
CA GLU A 62 6.10 10.68 3.39
C GLU A 62 5.61 9.24 3.54
N GLU A 63 4.32 8.99 3.31
CA GLU A 63 3.74 7.65 3.40
C GLU A 63 4.31 6.68 2.37
N PHE A 64 4.43 7.10 1.10
CA PHE A 64 4.96 6.24 0.06
C PHE A 64 6.46 5.98 0.22
N ASN A 65 7.24 7.00 0.59
CA ASN A 65 8.66 6.80 0.92
C ASN A 65 8.82 5.84 2.10
N LYS A 66 7.98 5.95 3.14
CA LYS A 66 8.01 5.05 4.28
C LYS A 66 7.63 3.62 3.89
N LEU A 67 6.60 3.43 3.06
CA LEU A 67 6.25 2.11 2.53
C LEU A 67 7.43 1.48 1.77
N CYS A 68 8.11 2.24 0.89
CA CYS A 68 9.28 1.75 0.17
C CYS A 68 10.42 1.33 1.12
N GLU A 69 10.69 2.12 2.16
CA GLU A 69 11.72 1.82 3.16
C GLU A 69 11.41 0.50 3.90
N ILE A 70 10.23 0.39 4.53
CA ILE A 70 9.91 -0.74 5.42
C ILE A 70 9.65 -2.05 4.67
N THR A 71 9.23 -1.96 3.41
CA THR A 71 8.95 -3.14 2.57
C THR A 71 10.12 -3.52 1.66
N ALA A 72 11.26 -2.83 1.75
CA ALA A 72 12.38 -2.96 0.84
C ALA A 72 11.96 -2.89 -0.64
N ASN A 73 11.19 -1.85 -0.99
CA ASN A 73 10.53 -1.65 -2.29
C ASN A 73 9.55 -2.78 -2.65
N TYR A 74 8.65 -3.11 -1.71
CA TYR A 74 7.62 -4.13 -1.85
C TYR A 74 8.16 -5.52 -2.21
N LYS A 75 9.36 -5.85 -1.70
CA LYS A 75 9.96 -7.18 -1.90
C LYS A 75 9.20 -8.21 -1.07
N VAL A 76 8.60 -9.18 -1.74
CA VAL A 76 7.82 -10.24 -1.10
C VAL A 76 8.76 -11.27 -0.44
N PRO A 77 8.58 -11.58 0.86
CA PRO A 77 9.33 -12.65 1.53
C PRO A 77 9.01 -14.04 0.97
N GLY A 78 9.87 -15.03 1.22
CA GLY A 78 9.70 -16.40 0.68
C GLY A 78 8.75 -17.30 1.47
N ASP A 79 8.35 -16.88 2.67
CA ASP A 79 7.60 -17.65 3.67
C ASP A 79 6.20 -17.06 3.96
N VAL A 80 5.66 -16.27 3.02
CA VAL A 80 4.33 -15.66 3.12
C VAL A 80 3.31 -16.27 2.17
N CYS A 81 2.02 -16.04 2.41
CA CYS A 81 0.94 -16.50 1.53
C CYS A 81 0.66 -15.54 0.36
N GLU A 82 -0.16 -15.98 -0.59
CA GLU A 82 -0.54 -15.19 -1.77
C GLU A 82 -1.27 -13.88 -1.41
N SER A 83 -1.93 -13.82 -0.25
CA SER A 83 -2.59 -12.59 0.21
C SER A 83 -1.58 -11.51 0.63
N TYR A 84 -0.44 -11.90 1.18
CA TYR A 84 0.65 -10.98 1.49
C TYR A 84 1.26 -10.42 0.20
N GLU A 85 1.59 -11.32 -0.74
CA GLU A 85 2.08 -10.95 -2.07
C GLU A 85 1.11 -9.98 -2.76
N ALA A 86 -0.19 -10.27 -2.72
CA ALA A 86 -1.20 -9.42 -3.31
C ALA A 86 -1.22 -8.01 -2.69
N VAL A 87 -1.08 -7.88 -1.36
CA VAL A 87 -0.99 -6.56 -0.71
C VAL A 87 0.21 -5.79 -1.23
N TYR A 88 1.40 -6.39 -1.25
CA TYR A 88 2.62 -5.71 -1.70
C TYR A 88 2.54 -5.31 -3.17
N ASN A 89 2.04 -6.20 -4.04
CA ASN A 89 1.83 -5.89 -5.45
C ASN A 89 0.83 -4.74 -5.66
N MET A 90 -0.26 -4.69 -4.90
CA MET A 90 -1.24 -3.61 -5.00
C MET A 90 -0.68 -2.29 -4.46
N LEU A 91 0.03 -2.30 -3.32
CA LEU A 91 0.69 -1.11 -2.79
C LEU A 91 1.72 -0.55 -3.78
N ALA A 92 2.54 -1.41 -4.38
CA ALA A 92 3.52 -1.01 -5.40
C ALA A 92 2.85 -0.38 -6.63
N LYS A 93 1.67 -0.85 -7.04
CA LYS A 93 0.92 -0.26 -8.16
C LYS A 93 0.35 1.11 -7.82
N VAL A 94 -0.12 1.30 -6.60
CA VAL A 94 -0.57 2.60 -6.12
C VAL A 94 0.61 3.57 -6.02
N ASP A 95 1.74 3.14 -5.47
CA ASP A 95 2.95 3.94 -5.34
C ASP A 95 3.52 4.36 -6.71
N GLU A 96 3.64 3.41 -7.65
CA GLU A 96 4.02 3.71 -9.03
C GLU A 96 3.07 4.76 -9.64
N ALA A 97 1.76 4.61 -9.47
CA ALA A 97 0.76 5.56 -9.97
C ALA A 97 0.79 6.92 -9.25
N TYR A 98 1.31 6.98 -8.03
CA TYR A 98 1.50 8.21 -7.28
C TYR A 98 2.70 9.02 -7.78
N TRP A 99 3.78 8.39 -8.22
CA TRP A 99 4.96 9.12 -8.73
C TRP A 99 4.93 9.43 -10.23
N ASN A 100 3.94 8.89 -10.96
CA ASN A 100 3.65 9.26 -12.36
C ASN A 100 2.85 10.57 -12.47
#